data_AF-A0A6B2LGI9-F1
#
_entry.id   AF-A0A6B2LGI9-F1
#
_cell.length_a   1.000
_cell.length_b   1.000
_cell.length_c   1.000
_cell.angle_alpha   90.00
_cell.angle_beta   90.00
_cell.angle_gamma   90.00
#
_symmetry.space_group_name_H-M   'P 1'
#
loop_
_entity.id
_entity.type
_entity.pdbx_description
1 polymer ?
#
loop_
_entity_poly.entity_id
_entity_poly.type
_entity_poly.pdbx_seq_one_letter_code
_entity_poly.pdbx_strand_id
1 'polypeptide(L)'
;MYTERDLKKKQNCLERGITLAIIPYWWDRKKDSLAATLYQLRPDVFTETESPGIPATPPNAPLKEDTQLMGHKITTFFMHGHEWNGEQDPTGWIISEKLDGLRAFWDGKRLFSKRGQPILAPVDFTGPLPSGTCLDGELWIDYGCFNTISSMYRKSHLANNADLWRDVKYCVFDAPKHPGNYLERHTFARDVISGCGPNISIVPVETCLGFKHLQTVLEEVTTRKGEGLML
;
A
#
# COMPACT_ATOMS: atom_id res chain seq x y z
N MET A 1 -17.55 -17.56 -5.63
CA MET A 1 -18.98 -17.45 -5.94
C MET A 1 -19.51 -18.88 -6.01
N TYR A 2 -20.48 -19.26 -5.18
CA TYR A 2 -21.00 -20.64 -5.15
C TYR A 2 -21.86 -20.92 -6.38
N THR A 3 -21.73 -22.11 -6.95
CA THR A 3 -22.53 -22.51 -8.11
C THR A 3 -23.96 -22.86 -7.68
N GLU A 4 -24.94 -22.84 -8.60
CA GLU A 4 -26.31 -23.33 -8.33
C GLU A 4 -26.30 -24.76 -7.76
N ARG A 5 -25.32 -25.57 -8.18
CA ARG A 5 -25.12 -26.93 -7.67
C ARG A 5 -24.75 -26.94 -6.18
N ASP A 6 -23.95 -25.98 -5.72
CA ASP A 6 -23.53 -25.87 -4.31
C ASP A 6 -24.69 -25.42 -3.43
N LEU A 7 -25.53 -24.50 -3.92
CA LEU A 7 -26.75 -24.08 -3.23
C LEU A 7 -27.75 -25.23 -3.09
N LYS A 8 -27.94 -26.01 -4.17
CA LYS A 8 -28.82 -27.19 -4.15
C LYS A 8 -28.32 -28.28 -3.18
N LYS A 9 -27.01 -28.49 -3.08
CA LYS A 9 -26.42 -29.39 -2.08
C LYS A 9 -26.68 -28.91 -0.65
N LYS A 10 -26.47 -27.62 -0.40
CA LYS A 10 -26.73 -27.02 0.93
C LYS A 10 -28.18 -27.22 1.36
N GLN A 11 -29.12 -26.99 0.45
CA GLN A 11 -30.55 -27.18 0.70
C GLN A 11 -30.90 -28.66 1.01
N ASN A 12 -30.35 -29.60 0.23
CA ASN A 12 -30.59 -31.03 0.45
C ASN A 12 -30.02 -31.53 1.78
N CYS A 13 -28.84 -31.03 2.18
CA CYS A 13 -28.26 -31.33 3.49
C CYS A 13 -29.14 -30.82 4.63
N LEU A 14 -29.69 -29.59 4.51
CA LEU A 14 -30.58 -28.99 5.51
C LEU A 14 -31.86 -29.81 5.70
N GLU A 15 -32.51 -30.22 4.60
CA GLU A 15 -33.73 -31.03 4.60
C GLU A 15 -33.54 -32.41 5.24
N ARG A 16 -32.30 -32.92 5.31
CA ARG A 16 -31.95 -34.22 5.87
C ARG A 16 -31.31 -34.14 7.25
N GLY A 17 -31.24 -32.96 7.86
CA GLY A 17 -30.56 -32.75 9.14
C GLY A 17 -29.04 -33.01 9.08
N ILE A 18 -28.44 -32.93 7.89
CA ILE A 18 -27.01 -33.12 7.69
C ILE A 18 -26.31 -31.76 7.77
N THR A 19 -25.33 -31.64 8.66
CA THR A 19 -24.50 -30.45 8.74
C THR A 19 -23.44 -30.46 7.65
N LEU A 20 -23.55 -29.55 6.69
CA LEU A 20 -22.56 -29.39 5.63
C LEU A 20 -21.44 -28.46 6.10
N ALA A 21 -20.26 -29.03 6.40
CA ALA A 21 -19.06 -28.25 6.67
C ALA A 21 -18.48 -27.71 5.35
N ILE A 22 -18.47 -26.38 5.20
CA ILE A 22 -17.87 -25.72 4.04
C ILE A 22 -16.47 -25.25 4.43
N ILE A 23 -15.46 -25.94 3.92
CA ILE A 23 -14.07 -25.54 4.11
C ILE A 23 -13.70 -24.57 2.99
N PRO A 24 -13.37 -23.31 3.31
CA PRO A 24 -13.06 -22.34 2.28
C PRO A 24 -11.72 -22.66 1.60
N TYR A 25 -11.57 -22.26 0.33
CA TYR A 25 -10.37 -22.58 -0.45
C TYR A 25 -9.08 -21.93 0.10
N TRP A 26 -9.21 -20.91 0.95
CA TRP A 26 -8.10 -20.21 1.62
C TRP A 26 -7.73 -20.80 2.99
N TRP A 27 -8.24 -21.98 3.33
CA TRP A 27 -7.79 -22.72 4.51
C TRP A 27 -6.29 -23.00 4.46
N ASP A 28 -5.62 -22.80 5.59
CA ASP A 28 -4.17 -22.97 5.79
C ASP A 28 -3.68 -24.44 5.77
N ARG A 29 -4.59 -25.41 5.54
CA ARG A 29 -4.33 -26.86 5.53
C ARG A 29 -3.82 -27.43 6.86
N LYS A 30 -3.95 -26.69 7.97
CA LYS A 30 -3.56 -27.18 9.30
C LYS A 30 -4.70 -27.96 9.95
N LYS A 31 -4.35 -29.04 10.64
CA LYS A 31 -5.32 -29.90 11.34
C LYS A 31 -6.05 -29.13 12.45
N ASP A 32 -5.34 -28.25 13.15
CA ASP A 32 -5.88 -27.55 14.32
C ASP A 32 -6.93 -26.50 13.93
N SER A 33 -6.70 -25.73 12.85
CA SER A 33 -7.66 -24.76 12.32
C SER A 33 -8.91 -25.43 11.76
N LEU A 34 -8.76 -26.61 11.14
CA LEU A 34 -9.87 -27.43 10.68
C LEU A 34 -10.67 -27.99 11.86
N ALA A 35 -9.99 -28.55 12.87
CA ALA A 35 -10.64 -29.09 14.06
C ALA A 35 -11.43 -28.02 14.81
N ALA A 36 -10.85 -26.82 14.99
CA ALA A 36 -11.53 -25.66 15.58
C ALA A 36 -12.79 -25.25 14.79
N THR A 37 -12.71 -25.23 13.45
CA THR A 37 -13.86 -24.92 12.59
C THR A 37 -14.97 -25.97 12.69
N LEU A 38 -14.59 -27.24 12.74
CA LEU A 38 -15.54 -28.35 12.87
C LEU A 38 -16.21 -28.36 14.26
N TYR A 39 -15.47 -28.03 15.31
CA TYR A 39 -16.02 -27.82 16.65
C TYR A 39 -17.06 -26.70 16.70
N GLN A 40 -16.79 -25.56 16.05
CA GLN A 40 -17.75 -24.45 15.96
C GLN A 40 -19.04 -24.85 15.23
N LEU A 41 -18.96 -25.75 14.25
CA LEU A 41 -20.13 -26.24 13.49
C LEU A 41 -20.89 -27.36 14.20
N ARG A 42 -20.17 -28.25 14.91
CA ARG A 42 -20.68 -29.46 15.57
C ARG A 42 -19.95 -29.72 16.88
N PRO A 43 -20.23 -28.92 17.93
CA PRO A 43 -19.61 -29.11 19.24
C PRO A 43 -20.03 -30.42 19.92
N ASP A 44 -21.11 -31.04 19.44
CA ASP A 44 -21.59 -32.35 19.85
C ASP A 44 -20.79 -33.53 19.27
N VAL A 45 -19.95 -33.29 18.24
CA VAL A 45 -19.17 -34.33 17.55
C VAL A 45 -17.67 -34.14 17.74
N PHE A 46 -17.20 -32.90 17.79
CA PHE A 46 -15.77 -32.56 17.85
C PHE A 46 -15.38 -32.03 19.23
N THR A 47 -14.09 -32.11 19.57
CA THR A 47 -13.54 -31.61 20.83
C THR A 47 -13.08 -30.16 20.69
N GLU A 48 -13.23 -29.39 21.75
CA GLU A 48 -12.73 -28.00 21.83
C GLU A 48 -11.20 -27.96 21.66
N THR A 49 -10.72 -26.94 20.94
CA THR A 49 -9.28 -26.73 20.70
C THR A 49 -8.91 -25.27 20.99
N GLU A 50 -7.69 -25.04 21.44
CA GLU A 50 -7.17 -23.68 21.75
C GLU A 50 -6.82 -22.87 20.49
N SER A 51 -6.85 -23.50 19.31
CA SER A 51 -6.51 -22.83 18.04
C SER A 51 -7.71 -22.09 17.46
N PRO A 52 -7.50 -20.92 16.83
CA PRO A 52 -8.57 -20.22 16.12
C PRO A 52 -9.05 -21.03 14.91
N GLY A 53 -10.38 -21.00 14.67
CA GLY A 53 -11.00 -21.57 13.47
C GLY A 53 -10.59 -20.86 12.18
N ILE A 54 -10.95 -21.46 11.05
CA ILE A 54 -10.65 -20.90 9.73
C ILE A 54 -11.42 -19.58 9.57
N PRO A 55 -10.75 -18.46 9.24
CA PRO A 55 -11.40 -17.17 9.06
C PRO A 55 -12.49 -17.22 7.98
N ALA A 56 -13.65 -16.62 8.29
CA ALA A 56 -14.80 -16.53 7.38
C ALA A 56 -14.50 -15.75 6.09
N THR A 57 -13.48 -14.90 6.11
CA THR A 57 -12.94 -14.19 4.95
C THR A 57 -11.46 -14.54 4.75
N PRO A 58 -10.97 -14.57 3.50
CA PRO A 58 -9.54 -14.73 3.27
C PRO A 58 -8.76 -13.65 4.04
N PRO A 59 -7.64 -13.98 4.71
CA PRO A 59 -6.82 -13.00 5.42
C PRO A 59 -6.38 -11.82 4.53
N ASN A 60 -6.28 -12.08 3.21
CA ASN A 60 -5.93 -11.12 2.17
C ASN A 60 -7.09 -10.81 1.20
N ALA A 61 -8.35 -10.97 1.62
CA ALA A 61 -9.49 -10.66 0.76
C ALA A 61 -9.58 -9.16 0.47
N PRO A 62 -9.63 -8.73 -0.80
CA PRO A 62 -9.96 -7.34 -1.10
C PRO A 62 -11.43 -7.09 -0.73
N LEU A 63 -11.66 -6.19 0.22
CA LEU A 63 -12.97 -5.63 0.55
C LEU A 63 -13.48 -4.83 -0.66
N LYS A 64 -14.15 -5.49 -1.62
CA LYS A 64 -14.43 -4.88 -2.94
C LYS A 64 -15.31 -3.62 -2.90
N GLU A 65 -16.19 -3.45 -1.91
CA GLU A 65 -17.09 -2.28 -1.84
C GLU A 65 -16.49 -1.07 -1.09
N ASP A 66 -15.81 -1.31 0.04
CA ASP A 66 -15.16 -0.24 0.84
C ASP A 66 -13.97 0.40 0.11
N THR A 67 -13.29 -0.38 -0.73
CA THR A 67 -12.01 0.01 -1.34
C THR A 67 -12.19 0.95 -2.52
N GLN A 68 -13.32 0.88 -3.24
CA GLN A 68 -13.60 1.77 -4.36
C GLN A 68 -14.06 3.15 -3.89
N LEU A 69 -14.93 3.20 -2.86
CA LEU A 69 -15.32 4.45 -2.21
C LEU A 69 -14.11 5.14 -1.54
N MET A 70 -13.25 4.36 -0.87
CA MET A 70 -11.98 4.87 -0.34
C MET A 70 -11.01 5.30 -1.44
N GLY A 71 -10.90 4.57 -2.56
CA GLY A 71 -10.06 4.97 -3.68
C GLY A 71 -10.45 6.35 -4.25
N HIS A 72 -11.75 6.60 -4.43
CA HIS A 72 -12.26 7.92 -4.83
C HIS A 72 -11.98 9.00 -3.78
N LYS A 73 -12.09 8.67 -2.49
CA LYS A 73 -11.76 9.60 -1.40
C LYS A 73 -10.26 9.83 -1.24
N ILE A 74 -9.41 8.91 -1.68
CA ILE A 74 -7.95 9.07 -1.64
C ILE A 74 -7.50 10.06 -2.71
N THR A 75 -8.09 10.01 -3.90
CA THR A 75 -7.73 10.94 -4.98
C THR A 75 -7.94 12.41 -4.62
N THR A 76 -8.83 12.72 -3.68
CA THR A 76 -9.04 14.10 -3.21
C THR A 76 -7.94 14.61 -2.29
N PHE A 77 -7.09 13.72 -1.74
CA PHE A 77 -5.93 14.12 -0.93
C PHE A 77 -4.67 14.35 -1.77
N PHE A 78 -4.71 14.05 -3.08
CA PHE A 78 -3.56 14.23 -3.94
C PHE A 78 -3.35 15.70 -4.29
N MET A 79 -2.19 16.23 -3.90
CA MET A 79 -1.65 17.40 -4.56
C MET A 79 -1.13 16.98 -5.94
N HIS A 80 -1.52 17.74 -6.97
CA HIS A 80 -1.04 17.57 -8.33
C HIS A 80 -0.01 18.64 -8.64
N GLY A 81 1.11 18.21 -9.22
CA GLY A 81 2.11 19.14 -9.73
C GLY A 81 1.61 19.87 -10.98
N HIS A 82 2.05 21.10 -11.13
CA HIS A 82 1.90 21.88 -12.35
C HIS A 82 3.27 22.11 -12.98
N GLU A 83 3.32 22.16 -14.31
CA GLU A 83 4.55 22.53 -15.01
C GLU A 83 4.90 23.98 -14.67
N TRP A 84 6.14 24.19 -14.22
CA TRP A 84 6.66 25.52 -13.97
C TRP A 84 7.20 26.12 -15.27
N ASN A 85 6.75 27.32 -15.63
CA ASN A 85 7.08 27.98 -16.89
C ASN A 85 8.38 28.82 -16.83
N GLY A 86 9.03 28.89 -15.66
CA GLY A 86 10.28 29.63 -15.47
C GLY A 86 10.10 31.14 -15.24
N GLU A 87 8.87 31.66 -15.18
CA GLU A 87 8.63 33.10 -15.06
C GLU A 87 8.61 33.59 -13.60
N GLN A 88 8.21 32.73 -12.65
CA GLN A 88 8.17 33.09 -11.23
C GLN A 88 9.55 32.93 -10.60
N ASP A 89 9.96 33.85 -9.74
CA ASP A 89 11.18 33.69 -8.94
C ASP A 89 10.99 32.55 -7.92
N PRO A 90 11.80 31.47 -7.99
CA PRO A 90 11.64 30.32 -7.09
C PRO A 90 12.29 30.55 -5.72
N THR A 91 12.89 31.73 -5.45
CA THR A 91 13.55 32.01 -4.18
C THR A 91 12.61 31.80 -2.99
N GLY A 92 13.03 30.97 -2.03
CA GLY A 92 12.24 30.61 -0.85
C GLY A 92 11.29 29.43 -1.04
N TRP A 93 11.13 28.90 -2.26
CA TRP A 93 10.37 27.68 -2.50
C TRP A 93 11.12 26.45 -1.96
N ILE A 94 10.40 25.35 -1.78
CA ILE A 94 10.99 24.10 -1.29
C ILE A 94 11.21 23.18 -2.47
N ILE A 95 12.44 22.77 -2.72
CA ILE A 95 12.79 21.88 -3.82
C ILE A 95 13.03 20.48 -3.31
N SER A 96 12.59 19.51 -4.10
CA SER A 96 12.87 18.09 -3.88
C SER A 96 13.15 17.40 -5.21
N GLU A 97 13.87 16.28 -5.16
CA GLU A 97 14.05 15.44 -6.34
C GLU A 97 12.70 14.86 -6.80
N LYS A 98 12.42 14.92 -8.10
CA LYS A 98 11.30 14.21 -8.72
C LYS A 98 11.74 12.78 -9.00
N LEU A 99 11.17 11.84 -8.25
CA LEU A 99 11.47 10.41 -8.40
C LEU A 99 10.61 9.81 -9.52
N ASP A 100 11.26 9.07 -10.43
CA ASP A 100 10.60 8.32 -11.50
C ASP A 100 10.16 6.93 -10.99
N GLY A 101 9.01 6.89 -10.31
CA GLY A 101 8.52 5.69 -9.64
C GLY A 101 7.01 5.45 -9.84
N LEU A 102 6.40 4.79 -8.86
CA LEU A 102 4.95 4.63 -8.79
C LEU A 102 4.39 5.33 -7.55
N ARG A 103 3.65 6.41 -7.75
CA ARG A 103 2.95 7.10 -6.67
C ARG A 103 2.08 6.14 -5.87
N ALA A 104 2.29 6.14 -4.55
CA ALA A 104 1.62 5.30 -3.59
C ALA A 104 1.19 6.10 -2.36
N PHE A 105 -0.06 5.90 -1.98
CA PHE A 105 -0.70 6.52 -0.84
C PHE A 105 -0.91 5.49 0.26
N TRP A 106 -0.35 5.73 1.43
CA TRP A 106 -0.63 4.95 2.62
C TRP A 106 -1.81 5.57 3.35
N ASP A 107 -2.92 4.83 3.52
CA ASP A 107 -4.10 5.33 4.23
C ASP A 107 -4.02 5.18 5.75
N GLY A 108 -2.89 4.69 6.28
CA GLY A 108 -2.75 4.25 7.67
C GLY A 108 -2.92 2.74 7.86
N LYS A 109 -3.19 1.98 6.78
CA LYS A 109 -3.37 0.53 6.81
C LYS A 109 -2.95 -0.18 5.51
N ARG A 110 -3.15 0.44 4.35
CA ARG A 110 -2.96 -0.12 3.02
C ARG A 110 -2.36 0.92 2.08
N LEU A 111 -1.65 0.43 1.06
CA LEU A 111 -1.13 1.24 -0.03
C LEU A 111 -2.14 1.32 -1.18
N PHE A 112 -2.24 2.49 -1.80
CA PHE A 112 -3.10 2.76 -2.95
C PHE A 112 -2.34 3.51 -4.04
N SER A 113 -2.56 3.15 -5.30
CA SER A 113 -1.99 3.85 -6.45
C SER A 113 -2.69 5.20 -6.68
N LYS A 114 -2.11 6.02 -7.56
CA LYS A 114 -2.72 7.27 -8.07
C LYS A 114 -4.17 7.12 -8.56
N ARG A 115 -4.59 5.93 -9.01
CA ARG A 115 -5.96 5.65 -9.48
C ARG A 115 -6.87 5.08 -8.38
N GLY A 116 -6.45 5.14 -7.12
CA GLY A 116 -7.18 4.58 -5.98
C GLY A 116 -7.22 3.05 -5.95
N GLN A 117 -6.38 2.36 -6.76
CA GLN A 117 -6.32 0.89 -6.74
C GLN A 117 -5.37 0.41 -5.65
N PRO A 118 -5.73 -0.61 -4.85
CA PRO A 118 -4.84 -1.16 -3.84
C PRO A 118 -3.54 -1.68 -4.45
N ILE A 119 -2.44 -1.39 -3.78
CA ILE A 119 -1.13 -1.97 -4.08
C ILE A 119 -0.92 -3.13 -3.11
N LEU A 120 -0.81 -4.35 -3.65
CA LEU A 120 -0.58 -5.56 -2.85
C LEU A 120 0.92 -5.66 -2.52
N ALA A 121 1.32 -5.04 -1.42
CA ALA A 121 2.66 -5.15 -0.85
C ALA A 121 2.72 -6.26 0.21
N PRO A 122 3.86 -6.95 0.38
CA PRO A 122 4.07 -7.91 1.46
C PRO A 122 3.86 -7.26 2.84
N VAL A 123 3.48 -8.09 3.81
CA VAL A 123 3.30 -7.64 5.21
C VAL A 123 4.62 -7.12 5.77
N ASP A 124 5.76 -7.70 5.41
CA ASP A 124 7.07 -7.22 5.90
C ASP A 124 7.43 -5.82 5.37
N PHE A 125 6.86 -5.42 4.22
CA PHE A 125 7.06 -4.09 3.66
C PHE A 125 6.14 -3.04 4.31
N THR A 126 4.88 -3.39 4.56
CA THR A 126 3.87 -2.45 5.10
C THR A 126 3.76 -2.47 6.62
N GLY A 127 4.16 -3.56 7.27
CA GLY A 127 4.11 -3.75 8.72
C GLY A 127 4.87 -2.68 9.52
N PRO A 128 6.03 -2.19 9.05
CA PRO A 128 6.73 -1.09 9.73
C PRO A 128 6.03 0.27 9.64
N LEU A 129 5.09 0.49 8.71
CA LEU A 129 4.46 1.80 8.50
C LEU A 129 3.52 2.20 9.65
N PRO A 130 3.40 3.51 9.95
CA PRO A 130 2.58 3.97 11.06
C PRO A 130 1.10 3.72 10.80
N SER A 131 0.44 3.10 11.77
CA SER A 131 -1.01 2.88 11.71
C SER A 131 -1.77 4.20 11.89
N GLY A 132 -2.86 4.38 11.14
CA GLY A 132 -3.77 5.53 11.27
C GLY A 132 -3.22 6.88 10.75
N THR A 133 -1.98 6.92 10.28
CA THR A 133 -1.37 8.12 9.68
C THR A 133 -1.38 8.02 8.16
N CYS A 134 -1.92 9.02 7.46
CA CYS A 134 -1.91 9.03 6.00
C CYS A 134 -0.62 9.65 5.47
N LEU A 135 0.05 8.96 4.54
CA LEU A 135 1.29 9.39 3.91
C LEU A 135 1.16 9.32 2.38
N ASP A 136 1.74 10.30 1.69
CA ASP A 136 1.87 10.31 0.24
C ASP A 136 3.34 10.19 -0.13
N GLY A 137 3.62 9.37 -1.13
CA GLY A 137 4.98 8.99 -1.47
C GLY A 137 5.08 8.31 -2.82
N GLU A 138 6.30 7.97 -3.17
CA GLU A 138 6.64 7.25 -4.39
C GLU A 138 7.23 5.89 -4.04
N LEU A 139 6.73 4.81 -4.63
CA LEU A 139 7.47 3.56 -4.64
C LEU A 139 8.59 3.69 -5.68
N TRP A 140 9.83 3.48 -5.26
CA TRP A 140 11.03 3.71 -6.07
C TRP A 140 12.10 2.65 -5.78
N ILE A 141 12.91 2.28 -6.78
CA ILE A 141 13.99 1.28 -6.61
C ILE A 141 15.34 1.99 -6.70
N ASP A 142 15.63 2.48 -7.90
CA ASP A 142 16.84 3.19 -8.25
C ASP A 142 16.58 3.99 -9.54
N TYR A 143 17.56 4.79 -9.96
CA TYR A 143 17.57 5.50 -11.22
C TYR A 143 17.41 4.56 -12.42
N GLY A 144 16.56 4.97 -13.38
CA GLY A 144 16.30 4.18 -14.59
C GLY A 144 15.54 2.87 -14.37
N CYS A 145 15.03 2.61 -13.16
CA CYS A 145 14.33 1.37 -12.82
C CYS A 145 12.79 1.48 -12.90
N PHE A 146 12.24 2.54 -13.50
CA PHE A 146 10.79 2.72 -13.66
C PHE A 146 10.11 1.52 -14.35
N ASN A 147 10.71 1.00 -15.42
CA ASN A 147 10.16 -0.16 -16.13
C ASN A 147 10.07 -1.40 -15.24
N THR A 148 11.06 -1.60 -14.36
CA THR A 148 11.11 -2.71 -13.40
C THR A 148 9.97 -2.59 -12.39
N ILE A 149 9.84 -1.44 -11.74
CA ILE A 149 8.79 -1.23 -10.72
C ILE A 149 7.38 -1.23 -11.33
N SER A 150 7.22 -0.68 -12.54
CA SER A 150 5.98 -0.71 -13.31
C SER A 150 5.57 -2.13 -13.70
N SER A 151 6.54 -2.95 -14.11
CA SER A 151 6.32 -4.39 -14.40
C SER A 151 5.94 -5.16 -13.15
N MET A 152 6.62 -4.90 -12.02
CA MET A 152 6.30 -5.49 -10.72
C MET A 152 4.87 -5.16 -10.30
N TYR A 153 4.46 -3.89 -10.39
CA TYR A 153 3.10 -3.49 -10.02
C TYR A 153 2.03 -4.22 -10.83
N ARG A 154 2.22 -4.36 -12.15
CA ARG A 154 1.31 -5.15 -13.00
C ARG A 154 1.25 -6.64 -12.62
N LYS A 155 2.35 -7.19 -12.12
CA LYS A 155 2.48 -8.60 -11.72
C LYS A 155 2.14 -8.86 -10.26
N SER A 156 1.94 -7.81 -9.44
CA SER A 156 1.77 -7.91 -7.98
C SER A 156 0.57 -8.78 -7.54
N HIS A 157 -0.41 -9.00 -8.41
CA HIS A 157 -1.55 -9.90 -8.17
C HIS A 157 -1.24 -11.39 -8.38
N LEU A 158 -0.08 -11.72 -8.95
CA LEU A 158 0.38 -13.10 -9.16
C LEU A 158 1.24 -13.49 -7.94
N ALA A 159 0.86 -14.55 -7.24
CA ALA A 159 1.26 -14.87 -5.86
C ALA A 159 2.77 -14.84 -5.52
N ASN A 160 3.09 -14.54 -4.25
CA ASN A 160 4.39 -14.60 -3.56
C ASN A 160 5.60 -13.99 -4.29
N ASN A 161 5.60 -12.66 -4.38
CA ASN A 161 6.69 -11.87 -4.95
C ASN A 161 7.51 -11.13 -3.88
N ALA A 162 7.71 -11.70 -2.69
CA ALA A 162 8.46 -11.03 -1.62
C ALA A 162 9.85 -10.55 -2.09
N ASP A 163 10.50 -11.34 -2.95
CA ASP A 163 11.79 -11.00 -3.56
C ASP A 163 11.74 -9.73 -4.43
N LEU A 164 10.60 -9.44 -5.08
CA LEU A 164 10.45 -8.24 -5.91
C LEU A 164 10.41 -6.95 -5.08
N TRP A 165 10.02 -7.05 -3.80
CA TRP A 165 9.88 -5.91 -2.89
C TRP A 165 11.16 -5.61 -2.10
N ARG A 166 12.16 -6.49 -2.15
CA ARG A 166 13.41 -6.36 -1.39
C ARG A 166 14.13 -5.03 -1.68
N ASP A 167 14.17 -4.64 -2.95
CA ASP A 167 14.92 -3.48 -3.42
C ASP A 167 14.00 -2.24 -3.58
N VAL A 168 12.70 -2.38 -3.30
CA VAL A 168 11.72 -1.29 -3.37
C VAL A 168 11.83 -0.43 -2.12
N LYS A 169 11.73 0.88 -2.30
CA LYS A 169 11.62 1.88 -1.24
C LYS A 169 10.30 2.60 -1.35
N TYR A 170 9.73 2.99 -0.21
CA TYR A 170 8.65 3.95 -0.15
C TYR A 170 9.22 5.30 0.28
N CYS A 171 9.37 6.18 -0.70
CA CYS A 171 9.92 7.52 -0.55
C CYS A 171 8.77 8.50 -0.28
N VAL A 172 8.50 8.77 0.99
CA VAL A 172 7.43 9.66 1.47
C VAL A 172 7.81 11.11 1.21
N PHE A 173 6.88 11.93 0.72
CA PHE A 173 7.11 13.36 0.48
C PHE A 173 6.05 14.29 1.12
N ASP A 174 4.92 13.76 1.59
CA ASP A 174 3.89 14.55 2.29
C ASP A 174 3.04 13.70 3.26
N ALA A 175 2.39 14.35 4.21
CA ALA A 175 1.38 13.80 5.11
C ALA A 175 0.08 14.62 4.97
N PRO A 176 -0.75 14.38 3.93
CA PRO A 176 -1.79 15.33 3.49
C PRO A 176 -2.96 15.51 4.47
N LYS A 177 -3.06 14.67 5.51
CA LYS A 177 -4.03 14.85 6.60
C LYS A 177 -3.49 15.59 7.82
N HIS A 178 -2.18 15.82 7.89
CA HIS A 178 -1.60 16.62 8.95
C HIS A 178 -1.93 18.11 8.67
N PRO A 179 -2.40 18.87 9.66
CA PRO A 179 -2.66 20.29 9.48
C PRO A 179 -1.36 21.07 9.26
N GLY A 180 -1.45 22.28 8.74
CA GLY A 180 -0.30 23.17 8.57
C GLY A 180 0.25 23.23 7.15
N ASN A 181 1.33 23.99 7.01
CA ASN A 181 2.02 24.22 5.74
C ASN A 181 2.84 22.98 5.32
N TYR A 182 3.36 23.00 4.09
CA TYR A 182 4.10 21.85 3.55
C TYR A 182 5.28 21.41 4.42
N LEU A 183 6.06 22.35 4.96
CA LEU A 183 7.25 22.02 5.76
C LEU A 183 6.88 21.39 7.11
N GLU A 184 5.75 21.82 7.71
CA GLU A 184 5.19 21.19 8.91
C GLU A 184 4.74 19.76 8.63
N ARG A 185 4.02 19.54 7.51
CA ARG A 185 3.58 18.20 7.10
C ARG A 185 4.75 17.28 6.74
N HIS A 186 5.77 17.81 6.05
CA HIS A 186 7.00 17.07 5.71
C HIS A 186 7.79 16.69 6.96
N THR A 187 7.95 17.63 7.90
CA THR A 187 8.59 17.37 9.20
C THR A 187 7.86 16.29 9.97
N PHE A 188 6.53 16.40 10.07
CA PHE A 188 5.70 15.37 10.69
C PHE A 188 5.88 14.01 9.99
N ALA A 189 5.82 13.97 8.66
CA ALA A 189 6.02 12.74 7.88
C ALA A 189 7.37 12.08 8.16
N ARG A 190 8.45 12.88 8.21
CA ARG A 190 9.80 12.39 8.54
C ARG A 190 9.84 11.78 9.95
N ASP A 191 9.26 12.47 10.92
CA ASP A 191 9.34 12.08 12.32
C ASP A 191 8.51 10.80 12.58
N VAL A 192 7.35 10.63 11.94
CA VAL A 192 6.55 9.40 12.10
C VAL A 192 7.16 8.18 11.42
N ILE A 193 8.04 8.36 10.42
CA ILE A 193 8.68 7.25 9.71
C ILE A 193 10.11 6.95 10.16
N SER A 194 10.67 7.69 11.12
CA SER A 194 12.09 7.62 11.49
C SER A 194 12.55 6.24 12.03
N GLY A 195 11.61 5.33 12.32
CA GLY A 195 11.87 3.96 12.76
C GLY A 195 11.24 2.87 11.89
N CYS A 196 10.66 3.20 10.74
CA CYS A 196 9.90 2.26 9.89
C CYS A 196 10.79 1.32 9.05
N GLY A 197 12.09 1.23 9.34
CA GLY A 197 13.01 0.35 8.64
C GLY A 197 13.63 0.93 7.37
N PRO A 198 14.52 0.18 6.71
CA PRO A 198 15.44 0.71 5.69
C PRO A 198 14.78 1.01 4.34
N ASN A 199 13.63 0.38 4.06
CA ASN A 199 12.89 0.57 2.81
C ASN A 199 11.90 1.75 2.89
N ILE A 200 11.76 2.42 4.03
CA ILE A 200 10.89 3.57 4.20
C ILE A 200 11.76 4.79 4.45
N SER A 201 11.60 5.83 3.62
CA SER A 201 12.46 7.02 3.70
C SER A 201 11.68 8.28 3.38
N ILE A 202 12.12 9.41 3.90
CA ILE A 202 11.62 10.72 3.51
C ILE A 202 12.38 11.19 2.26
N VAL A 203 11.69 11.81 1.30
CA VAL A 203 12.32 12.55 0.20
C VAL A 203 13.00 13.80 0.78
N PRO A 204 14.32 13.98 0.58
CA PRO A 204 15.01 15.18 1.03
C PRO A 204 14.43 16.43 0.38
N VAL A 205 14.38 17.51 1.15
CA VAL A 205 13.94 18.83 0.70
C VAL A 205 14.96 19.88 1.11
N GLU A 206 15.09 20.92 0.30
CA GLU A 206 15.90 22.09 0.62
C GLU A 206 15.24 23.38 0.12
N THR A 207 15.64 24.53 0.66
CA THR A 207 15.10 25.82 0.22
C THR A 207 15.83 26.32 -1.02
N CYS A 208 15.08 26.67 -2.07
CA CYS A 208 15.63 27.27 -3.26
C CYS A 208 16.16 28.68 -2.97
N LEU A 209 17.39 28.96 -3.41
CA LEU A 209 18.06 30.25 -3.21
C LEU A 209 17.97 31.13 -4.47
N GLY A 210 17.07 30.77 -5.39
CA GLY A 210 16.88 31.41 -6.70
C GLY A 210 17.33 30.53 -7.87
N PHE A 211 17.17 31.06 -9.08
CA PHE A 211 17.35 30.35 -10.35
C PHE A 211 18.68 29.59 -10.47
N LYS A 212 19.79 30.21 -10.06
CA LYS A 212 21.11 29.57 -10.17
C LYS A 212 21.20 28.34 -9.27
N HIS A 213 20.67 28.40 -8.05
CA HIS A 213 20.63 27.25 -7.15
C HIS A 213 19.78 26.14 -7.75
N LEU A 214 18.59 26.48 -8.25
CA LEU A 214 17.69 25.52 -8.90
C LEU A 214 18.35 24.79 -10.07
N GLN A 215 19.08 25.51 -10.92
CA GLN A 215 19.81 24.93 -12.05
C GLN A 215 20.91 23.97 -11.58
N THR A 216 21.70 24.36 -10.57
CA THR A 216 22.74 23.49 -10.00
C THR A 216 22.14 22.19 -9.46
N VAL A 217 21.06 22.26 -8.68
CA VAL A 217 20.41 21.07 -8.12
C VAL A 217 19.83 20.19 -9.24
N LEU A 218 19.26 20.80 -10.28
CA LEU A 218 18.75 20.07 -11.44
C LEU A 218 19.88 19.34 -12.19
N GLU A 219 21.03 19.97 -12.39
CA GLU A 219 22.21 19.35 -13.01
C GLU A 219 22.74 18.17 -12.19
N GLU A 220 22.79 18.29 -10.87
CA GLU A 220 23.20 17.22 -9.97
C GLU A 220 22.24 16.01 -10.01
N VAL A 221 20.94 16.27 -10.02
CA VAL A 221 19.91 15.23 -10.19
C VAL A 221 20.03 14.57 -11.57
N THR A 222 20.20 15.37 -12.63
CA THR A 222 20.33 14.87 -14.01
C THR A 222 21.58 14.01 -14.18
N THR A 223 22.70 14.39 -13.53
CA THR A 223 23.95 13.61 -13.54
C THR A 223 23.76 12.22 -12.92
N ARG A 224 22.88 12.10 -11.92
CA ARG A 224 22.48 10.82 -11.33
C ARG A 224 21.42 10.06 -12.14
N LYS A 225 20.98 10.61 -13.29
CA LYS A 225 19.86 10.13 -14.12
C LYS A 225 18.48 10.24 -13.44
N GLY A 226 18.34 11.19 -12.52
CA GLY A 226 17.04 11.55 -11.94
C GLY A 226 16.13 12.24 -12.95
N GLU A 227 14.83 12.25 -12.65
CA GLU A 227 13.80 12.72 -13.59
C GLU A 227 13.73 14.24 -13.68
N GLY A 228 14.00 14.93 -12.57
CA GLY A 228 13.89 16.38 -12.46
C GLY A 228 13.68 16.82 -11.03
N LEU A 229 13.04 17.99 -10.85
CA LEU A 229 12.74 18.58 -9.55
C LEU A 229 11.23 18.80 -9.36
N MET A 230 10.81 18.81 -8.11
CA MET A 230 9.53 19.32 -7.64
C MET A 230 9.77 20.58 -6.82
N LEU A 231 8.79 21.49 -6.83
CA LEU A 231 8.80 22.83 -6.22
C LEU A 231 7.52 23.05 -5.41
#